data_AF-C8RZW0-F1
#
_entry.id   AF-C8RZW0-F1
#
_cell.length_a   1.000
_cell.length_b   1.000
_cell.length_c   1.000
_cell.angle_alpha   90.00
_cell.angle_beta   90.00
_cell.angle_gamma   90.00
#
_symmetry.space_group_name_H-M   'P 1'
#
loop_
_entity.id
_entity.type
_entity.pdbx_description
1 polymer ?
#
loop_
_entity_poly.entity_id
_entity_poly.type
_entity_poly.pdbx_seq_one_letter_code
_entity_poly.pdbx_strand_id
1 'polypeptide(L)' 'HRRRRPLPRPLASPGMWRKNGATKGPFSETDLAALAASGGLTRASHVWTAGQDGWKLAADTDLARLFDAVPPPPPGV' A
#
# COMPACT_ATOMS: atom_id res chain seq x y z
N HIS A 1 5.19 -40.35 2.38
CA HIS A 1 4.77 -39.12 3.09
C HIS A 1 5.04 -37.87 2.24
N ARG A 2 4.03 -37.35 1.51
CA ARG A 2 4.17 -36.09 0.77
C ARG A 2 4.05 -34.93 1.76
N ARG A 3 5.18 -34.32 2.15
CA ARG A 3 5.16 -33.03 2.83
C ARG A 3 4.50 -32.04 1.88
N ARG A 4 3.24 -31.67 2.14
CA ARG A 4 2.61 -30.53 1.47
C ARG A 4 3.54 -29.35 1.76
N ARG A 5 4.33 -28.92 0.77
CA ARG A 5 5.05 -27.65 0.88
C ARG A 5 3.98 -26.63 1.27
N PRO A 6 4.15 -25.85 2.34
CA PRO A 6 3.28 -24.71 2.55
C PRO A 6 3.35 -23.92 1.23
N LEU A 7 2.19 -23.67 0.62
CA LEU A 7 2.15 -22.78 -0.54
C LEU A 7 2.94 -21.54 -0.13
N PRO A 8 3.96 -21.12 -0.91
CA PRO A 8 4.60 -19.85 -0.66
C PRO A 8 3.44 -18.86 -0.56
N ARG A 9 3.30 -18.23 0.61
CA ARG A 9 2.33 -17.13 0.81
C ARG A 9 2.44 -16.29 -0.46
N PRO A 10 1.35 -15.91 -1.14
CA PRO A 10 1.44 -15.00 -2.27
C PRO A 10 2.39 -13.90 -1.83
N LEU A 11 3.58 -13.83 -2.45
CA LEU A 11 4.54 -12.79 -2.15
C LEU A 11 3.71 -11.53 -2.32
N ALA A 12 3.47 -10.80 -1.22
CA ALA A 12 2.58 -9.65 -1.22
C ALA A 12 2.86 -8.87 -2.49
N SER A 13 1.87 -8.80 -3.37
CA SER A 13 2.15 -8.41 -4.75
C SER A 13 2.73 -7.01 -4.70
N PRO A 14 3.92 -6.79 -5.27
CA PRO A 14 4.60 -5.52 -5.10
C PRO A 14 3.73 -4.37 -5.61
N GLY A 15 3.42 -3.43 -4.75
CA GLY A 15 2.65 -2.24 -5.08
C GLY A 15 3.56 -1.16 -5.69
N MET A 16 3.03 -0.43 -6.65
CA MET A 16 3.66 0.78 -7.20
C MET A 16 2.85 1.99 -6.77
N TRP A 17 3.51 3.10 -6.49
CA TRP A 17 2.85 4.36 -6.15
C TRP A 17 3.39 5.51 -6.98
N ARG A 18 2.55 6.50 -7.26
CA ARG A 18 2.88 7.70 -8.03
C ARG A 18 2.69 8.94 -7.16
N LYS A 19 3.74 9.75 -7.05
CA LYS A 19 3.70 11.09 -6.44
C LYS A 19 4.32 12.09 -7.40
N ASN A 20 3.60 13.18 -7.68
CA ASN A 20 4.06 14.26 -8.57
C ASN A 20 4.50 13.75 -9.96
N GLY A 21 3.79 12.77 -10.52
CA GLY A 21 4.11 12.20 -11.84
C GLY A 21 5.22 11.16 -11.86
N ALA A 22 5.97 10.96 -10.76
CA ALA A 22 7.00 9.94 -10.67
C ALA A 22 6.45 8.63 -10.08
N THR A 23 6.60 7.53 -10.82
CA THR A 23 6.35 6.18 -10.29
C THR A 23 7.50 5.75 -9.39
N LYS A 24 7.17 5.22 -8.24
CA LYS A 24 8.09 4.67 -7.25
C LYS A 24 7.61 3.25 -6.95
N GLY A 25 8.52 2.28 -6.95
CA GLY A 25 8.22 0.89 -6.61
C GLY A 25 9.12 -0.08 -7.38
N PRO A 26 9.07 -1.38 -7.06
CA PRO A 26 8.07 -2.07 -6.24
C PRO A 26 8.23 -1.88 -4.71
N PHE A 27 7.12 -1.71 -3.98
CA PHE A 27 7.07 -1.67 -2.52
C PHE A 27 6.21 -2.81 -1.96
N SER A 28 6.55 -3.29 -0.76
CA SER A 28 5.71 -4.25 -0.03
C SER A 28 4.52 -3.53 0.61
N GLU A 29 3.48 -4.27 1.01
CA GLU A 29 2.36 -3.70 1.78
C GLU A 29 2.82 -2.99 3.06
N THR A 30 3.81 -3.56 3.75
CA THR A 30 4.42 -2.95 4.96
C THR A 30 5.15 -1.65 4.66
N ASP A 31 5.86 -1.56 3.53
CA ASP A 31 6.53 -0.32 3.12
C ASP A 31 5.51 0.77 2.77
N LEU A 32 4.42 0.39 2.08
CA LEU A 32 3.31 1.29 1.79
C LEU A 32 2.61 1.77 3.08
N ALA A 33 2.47 0.89 4.07
CA ALA A 33 1.96 1.26 5.39
C ALA A 33 2.88 2.24 6.12
N ALA A 34 4.20 2.02 6.08
CA ALA A 34 5.18 2.95 6.64
C ALA A 34 5.17 4.31 5.91
N LEU A 35 5.01 4.30 4.58
CA LEU A 35 4.85 5.52 3.78
C LEU A 35 3.53 6.25 4.11
N ALA A 36 2.43 5.52 4.34
CA ALA A 36 1.16 6.10 4.76
C ALA A 36 1.27 6.75 6.14
N ALA A 37 1.91 6.05 7.10
CA ALA A 37 2.11 6.55 8.45
C ALA A 37 3.06 7.76 8.51
N SER A 38 4.08 7.81 7.65
CA SER A 38 5.00 8.95 7.55
C SER A 38 4.47 10.13 6.71
N GLY A 39 3.29 10.00 6.10
CA GLY A 39 2.73 11.02 5.18
C GLY A 39 3.40 11.06 3.79
N GLY A 40 4.31 10.12 3.51
CA GLY A 40 4.89 9.93 2.18
C GLY A 40 3.83 9.56 1.14
N LEU A 41 2.94 8.63 1.52
CA LEU A 41 1.76 8.18 0.78
C LEU A 41 0.50 8.76 1.41
N THR A 42 -0.45 9.20 0.59
CA THR A 42 -1.72 9.78 1.05
C THR A 42 -2.90 9.07 0.40
N ARG A 43 -4.10 9.22 0.98
CA ARG A 43 -5.37 8.74 0.39
C ARG A 43 -5.57 9.18 -1.07
N ALA A 44 -5.07 10.36 -1.43
CA ALA A 44 -5.13 10.92 -2.79
C ALA A 44 -3.95 10.49 -3.71
N SER A 45 -3.02 9.68 -3.22
CA SER A 45 -1.91 9.18 -4.03
C SER A 45 -2.40 8.09 -4.98
N HIS A 46 -1.94 8.12 -6.23
CA HIS A 46 -2.23 7.04 -7.17
C HIS A 46 -1.34 5.84 -6.87
N VAL A 47 -1.96 4.69 -6.68
CA VAL A 47 -1.32 3.41 -6.43
C VAL A 47 -1.79 2.40 -7.44
N TRP A 48 -0.95 1.41 -7.70
CA TRP A 48 -1.28 0.27 -8.51
C TRP A 48 -0.79 -0.97 -7.78
N THR A 49 -1.67 -1.95 -7.63
CA THR A 49 -1.35 -3.26 -7.07
C THR A 49 -1.63 -4.35 -8.11
N ALA A 50 -0.93 -5.48 -8.03
CA ALA A 50 -1.21 -6.57 -8.95
C ALA A 50 -2.66 -7.07 -8.78
N GLY A 51 -3.32 -7.36 -9.90
CA GLY A 51 -4.74 -7.74 -9.93
C GLY A 51 -5.71 -6.55 -9.99
N GLN A 52 -5.20 -5.31 -10.01
CA GLN A 52 -6.01 -4.10 -10.14
C GLN A 52 -6.08 -3.60 -11.59
N ASP A 53 -7.25 -3.10 -11.99
CA ASP A 53 -7.51 -2.51 -13.31
C ASP A 53 -6.95 -1.08 -13.40
N GLY A 54 -5.62 -0.98 -13.43
CA GLY A 54 -4.91 0.29 -13.54
C GLY A 54 -4.75 1.08 -12.24
N TRP A 55 -4.22 2.30 -12.39
CA TRP A 55 -3.89 3.18 -11.28
C TRP A 55 -5.16 3.71 -10.62
N LYS A 56 -5.24 3.54 -9.30
CA LYS A 56 -6.37 4.01 -8.48
C LYS A 56 -5.88 4.83 -7.30
N LEU A 57 -6.74 5.66 -6.73
CA LEU A 57 -6.40 6.38 -5.50
C LEU A 57 -6.20 5.39 -4.37
N ALA A 58 -5.23 5.63 -3.48
CA ALA A 58 -4.97 4.76 -2.33
C ALA A 58 -6.19 4.60 -1.40
N ALA A 59 -7.13 5.54 -1.43
CA ALA A 59 -8.42 5.43 -0.76
C ALA A 59 -9.45 4.52 -1.44
N ASP A 60 -9.32 4.26 -2.75
CA ASP A 60 -10.20 3.34 -3.53
C ASP A 60 -9.65 1.91 -3.56
N THR A 61 -8.49 1.68 -2.94
CA THR A 61 -7.85 0.37 -2.91
C THR A 61 -7.91 -0.24 -1.51
N ASP A 62 -7.49 -1.49 -1.42
CA ASP A 62 -7.34 -2.19 -0.15
C ASP A 62 -6.29 -1.54 0.79
N LEU A 63 -5.48 -0.59 0.28
CA LEU A 63 -4.59 0.23 1.11
C LEU A 63 -5.35 1.29 1.94
N ALA A 64 -6.62 1.55 1.66
CA ALA A 64 -7.44 2.51 2.41
C ALA A 64 -7.43 2.23 3.92
N ARG A 65 -7.42 0.94 4.31
CA ARG A 65 -7.35 0.48 5.70
C ARG A 65 -6.07 0.92 6.42
N LEU A 66 -4.98 1.13 5.69
CA LEU A 66 -3.71 1.59 6.27
C LEU A 66 -3.81 3.02 6.80
N PHE A 67 -4.71 3.85 6.24
CA PHE A 67 -4.92 5.23 6.67
C PHE A 67 -5.96 5.37 7.79
N ASP A 68 -6.79 4.35 8.02
CA ASP A 68 -7.73 4.31 9.15
C ASP A 68 -7.03 3.92 10.46
N ALA A 69 -5.98 3.11 10.36
CA ALA A 69 -5.11 2.76 11.47
C ALA A 69 -4.16 3.89 11.90
N VAL A 70 -4.08 5.00 11.13
CA VAL A 70 -3.34 6.20 11.53
C VAL A 70 -4.30 7.05 12.36
N PRO A 71 -4.13 7.13 13.70
CA PRO A 71 -4.94 8.04 14.50
C PRO A 71 -4.78 9.45 13.92
N PRO A 72 -5.88 10.22 13.79
CA PRO A 72 -5.77 11.59 13.31
C PRO A 72 -4.72 12.32 14.17
N PRO A 73 -3.81 13.10 13.55
CA PRO A 73 -2.81 13.83 14.31
C PRO A 73 -3.54 14.69 15.34
N PRO A 74 -3.11 14.70 16.61
CA PRO A 74 -3.76 15.49 17.64
C PRO A 74 -3.80 16.96 17.18
N PRO A 75 -4.94 17.66 17.33
CA PRO A 75 -4.99 19.09 17.04
C PRO A 75 -3.88 19.76 17.85
N GLY A 76 -3.05 20.54 17.17
CA GLY A 76 -1.88 21.18 17.76
C GLY A 76 -2.29 21.94 19.02
N VAL A 77 -1.65 21.57 20.14
CA VAL A 77 -1.66 22.38 21.37
C VAL A 77 -0.83 23.64 21.17
#